data_AF-A0A437M192-F1
#
_entry.id   AF-A0A437M192-F1
#
_cell.length_a   1.000
_cell.length_b   1.000
_cell.length_c   1.000
_cell.angle_alpha   90.00
_cell.angle_beta   90.00
_cell.angle_gamma   90.00
#
_symmetry.space_group_name_H-M   'P 1'
#
loop_
_entity.id
_entity.type
_entity.pdbx_description
1 polymer ?
#
loop_
_entity_poly.entity_id
_entity_poly.type
_entity_poly.pdbx_seq_one_letter_code
_entity_poly.pdbx_strand_id
1 'polypeptide(L)'
;MTYIPRFTRVYHPELAAKMEARVTLDTVSGCWNWTKGVNSDGYGYGLYFEGKQHRAHRCAYLVSMGDLPPTEFPIRHLCSNPACCRPDHLAVGTHAENADDTIKAGRRRSCRTPFAQRRERAAAMRQLGGRIEEIAARFNVSQSTARRAVRGQTWAQLPGARDAKPNGEHKRKLTKEDVRAIRASTETNKELATRYGVTAAAIHAVVARKSWRHVD
;
A
#
# COMPACT_ATOMS: atom_id res chain seq x y z
N MET A 1 -39.09 -19.74 -19.97
CA MET A 1 -37.63 -19.75 -19.75
C MET A 1 -37.36 -20.33 -18.36
N THR A 2 -36.83 -21.54 -18.27
CA THR A 2 -36.41 -22.13 -16.99
C THR A 2 -35.17 -21.41 -16.49
N TYR A 3 -35.29 -20.73 -15.34
CA TYR A 3 -34.15 -20.11 -14.66
C TYR A 3 -33.22 -21.21 -14.15
N ILE A 4 -31.99 -21.23 -14.65
CA ILE A 4 -30.94 -22.11 -14.15
C ILE A 4 -30.10 -21.26 -13.18
N PRO A 5 -30.03 -21.60 -11.88
CA PRO A 5 -29.20 -20.88 -10.94
C PRO A 5 -27.73 -20.97 -11.36
N ARG A 6 -27.00 -19.87 -11.20
CA ARG A 6 -25.55 -19.81 -11.44
C ARG A 6 -24.79 -20.67 -10.44
N PHE A 7 -25.20 -20.68 -9.17
CA PHE A 7 -24.60 -21.54 -8.17
C PHE A 7 -25.30 -22.90 -8.18
N THR A 8 -24.69 -23.89 -8.83
CA THR A 8 -25.29 -25.23 -9.02
C THR A 8 -25.01 -26.19 -7.88
N ARG A 9 -23.86 -26.04 -7.19
CA ARG A 9 -23.54 -26.70 -5.91
C ARG A 9 -23.68 -25.65 -4.81
N VAL A 10 -24.72 -25.76 -3.99
CA VAL A 10 -25.10 -24.72 -3.03
C VAL A 10 -24.91 -25.20 -1.61
N TYR A 11 -23.83 -24.74 -1.00
CA TYR A 11 -23.73 -24.60 0.44
C TYR A 11 -24.32 -23.25 0.85
N HIS A 12 -24.98 -23.17 2.00
CA HIS A 12 -25.61 -21.93 2.51
C HIS A 12 -26.64 -21.31 1.54
N PRO A 13 -27.82 -21.95 1.36
CA PRO A 13 -28.79 -21.57 0.31
C PRO A 13 -29.31 -20.14 0.41
N GLU A 14 -29.47 -19.59 1.62
CA GLU A 14 -29.87 -18.20 1.78
C GLU A 14 -28.80 -17.21 1.30
N LEU A 15 -27.53 -17.52 1.55
CA LEU A 15 -26.42 -16.70 1.07
C LEU A 15 -26.30 -16.80 -0.45
N ALA A 16 -26.50 -17.99 -1.02
CA ALA A 16 -26.50 -18.24 -2.45
C ALA A 16 -27.57 -17.42 -3.17
N ALA A 17 -28.81 -17.42 -2.68
CA ALA A 17 -29.90 -16.62 -3.24
C ALA A 17 -29.58 -15.11 -3.20
N LYS A 18 -28.97 -14.63 -2.10
CA LYS A 18 -28.51 -13.23 -2.00
C LYS A 18 -27.38 -12.91 -2.98
N MET A 19 -26.49 -13.86 -3.26
CA MET A 19 -25.42 -13.73 -4.25
C MET A 19 -25.96 -13.71 -5.68
N GLU A 20 -26.84 -14.65 -6.05
CA GLU A 20 -27.54 -14.71 -7.35
C GLU A 20 -28.15 -13.36 -7.74
N ALA A 21 -28.85 -12.72 -6.80
CA ALA A 21 -29.51 -11.43 -7.00
C ALA A 21 -28.53 -10.24 -7.17
N ARG A 22 -27.23 -10.45 -6.96
CA ARG A 22 -26.20 -9.39 -6.92
C ARG A 22 -25.02 -9.66 -7.85
N VAL A 23 -25.17 -10.60 -8.78
CA VAL A 23 -24.18 -10.88 -9.82
C VAL A 23 -24.79 -10.80 -11.21
N THR A 24 -24.05 -10.24 -12.15
CA THR A 24 -24.41 -10.21 -13.58
C THR A 24 -23.35 -10.93 -14.40
N LEU A 25 -23.79 -11.70 -15.40
CA LEU A 25 -22.87 -12.32 -16.35
C LEU A 25 -22.37 -11.27 -17.32
N ASP A 26 -21.06 -11.11 -17.39
CA ASP A 26 -20.39 -10.46 -18.51
C ASP A 26 -20.16 -11.51 -19.60
N THR A 27 -20.82 -11.32 -20.74
CA THR A 27 -20.77 -12.25 -21.87
C THR A 27 -19.44 -12.25 -22.61
N VAL A 28 -18.61 -11.22 -22.43
CA VAL A 28 -17.29 -11.11 -23.08
C VAL A 28 -16.24 -11.85 -22.25
N SER A 29 -16.17 -11.55 -20.95
CA SER A 29 -15.15 -12.14 -20.07
C SER A 29 -15.59 -13.46 -19.41
N GLY A 30 -16.88 -13.79 -19.47
CA GLY A 30 -17.46 -14.93 -18.73
C GLY A 30 -17.46 -14.73 -17.20
N CYS A 31 -17.16 -13.53 -16.70
CA CYS A 31 -17.15 -13.21 -15.28
C CYS A 31 -18.57 -13.00 -14.74
N TRP A 32 -18.77 -13.33 -13.47
CA TRP A 32 -19.99 -12.98 -12.74
C TRP A 32 -19.69 -11.75 -11.89
N ASN A 33 -19.97 -10.56 -12.42
CA ASN A 33 -19.58 -9.32 -11.81
C ASN A 33 -20.54 -8.92 -10.69
N TRP A 34 -19.98 -8.59 -9.53
CA TRP A 34 -20.71 -8.02 -8.41
C TRP A 34 -21.36 -6.69 -8.79
N THR A 35 -22.66 -6.53 -8.53
CA THR A 35 -23.43 -5.36 -8.98
C THR A 35 -23.62 -4.29 -7.89
N LYS A 36 -23.22 -4.55 -6.65
CA LYS A 36 -23.27 -3.56 -5.57
C LYS A 36 -21.92 -2.86 -5.42
N GLY A 37 -21.75 -2.07 -4.38
CA GLY A 37 -20.52 -1.29 -4.17
C GLY A 37 -19.25 -2.14 -4.18
N VAL A 38 -18.19 -1.54 -4.70
CA VAL A 38 -16.81 -2.05 -4.67
C VAL A 38 -15.92 -1.11 -3.86
N ASN A 39 -14.80 -1.61 -3.34
CA ASN A 39 -13.80 -0.77 -2.68
C ASN A 39 -12.87 -0.08 -3.70
N SER A 40 -11.92 0.73 -3.22
CA SER A 40 -10.94 1.44 -4.04
C SER A 40 -10.04 0.54 -4.90
N ASP A 41 -9.90 -0.73 -4.52
CA ASP A 41 -9.11 -1.73 -5.24
C ASP A 41 -9.98 -2.62 -6.16
N GLY A 42 -11.27 -2.29 -6.32
CA GLY A 42 -12.22 -2.96 -7.22
C GLY A 42 -12.92 -4.20 -6.65
N TYR A 43 -12.66 -4.60 -5.40
CA TYR A 43 -13.30 -5.75 -4.78
C TYR A 43 -14.72 -5.44 -4.30
N GLY A 44 -15.68 -6.30 -4.63
CA GLY A 44 -17.05 -6.19 -4.13
C GLY A 44 -17.14 -6.28 -2.60
N TYR A 45 -17.95 -5.41 -1.98
CA TYR A 45 -18.15 -5.41 -0.52
C TYR A 45 -18.77 -6.71 0.01
N GLY A 46 -19.55 -7.42 -0.81
CA GLY A 46 -20.13 -8.72 -0.47
C GLY A 46 -21.28 -8.64 0.54
N LEU A 47 -21.43 -9.70 1.33
CA LEU A 47 -22.61 -9.94 2.19
C LEU A 47 -22.20 -10.32 3.61
N TYR A 48 -23.13 -10.19 4.54
CA TYR A 48 -22.98 -10.71 5.89
C TYR A 48 -23.31 -12.20 5.93
N PHE A 49 -22.48 -12.96 6.63
CA PHE A 49 -22.66 -14.37 6.94
C PHE A 49 -22.14 -14.61 8.37
N GLU A 50 -22.92 -15.31 9.20
CA GLU A 50 -22.60 -15.58 10.61
C GLU A 50 -22.13 -14.33 11.40
N GLY A 51 -22.85 -13.21 11.22
CA GLY A 51 -22.56 -11.95 11.92
C GLY A 51 -21.35 -11.16 11.39
N LYS A 52 -20.61 -11.67 10.38
CA LYS A 52 -19.44 -11.00 9.80
C LYS A 52 -19.66 -10.65 8.34
N GLN A 53 -19.16 -9.49 7.92
CA GLN A 53 -19.14 -9.12 6.50
C GLN A 53 -17.99 -9.82 5.78
N HIS A 54 -18.31 -10.53 4.69
CA HIS A 54 -17.35 -11.17 3.81
C HIS A 54 -17.37 -10.50 2.43
N ARG A 55 -16.19 -10.38 1.80
CA ARG A 55 -16.08 -9.85 0.42
C ARG A 55 -16.85 -10.72 -0.56
N ALA A 56 -17.32 -10.13 -1.66
CA ALA A 56 -18.20 -10.81 -2.61
C ALA A 56 -17.62 -12.14 -3.15
N HIS A 57 -16.34 -12.16 -3.53
CA HIS A 57 -15.67 -13.39 -3.97
C HIS A 57 -15.54 -14.44 -2.86
N ARG A 58 -15.40 -14.03 -1.59
CA ARG A 58 -15.38 -14.97 -0.45
C ARG A 58 -16.75 -15.57 -0.21
N CYS A 59 -17.82 -14.77 -0.33
CA CYS A 59 -19.19 -15.29 -0.28
C CYS A 59 -19.44 -16.30 -1.41
N ALA A 60 -18.99 -16.00 -2.63
CA ALA A 60 -19.08 -16.93 -3.77
C ALA A 60 -18.34 -18.25 -3.51
N TYR A 61 -17.13 -18.17 -2.98
CA TYR A 61 -16.34 -19.34 -2.61
C TYR A 61 -17.06 -20.17 -1.54
N LEU A 62 -17.51 -19.52 -0.47
CA LEU A 62 -18.23 -20.16 0.64
C LEU A 62 -19.49 -20.89 0.16
N VAL A 63 -20.29 -20.25 -0.70
CA VAL A 63 -21.50 -20.87 -1.28
C VAL A 63 -21.18 -22.09 -2.12
N SER A 64 -20.01 -22.14 -2.77
CA SER A 64 -19.68 -23.19 -3.73
C SER A 64 -18.89 -24.34 -3.11
N MET A 65 -18.09 -24.05 -2.08
CA MET A 65 -17.15 -24.98 -1.45
C MET A 65 -17.52 -25.37 -0.03
N GLY A 66 -18.48 -24.68 0.60
CA GLY A 66 -18.98 -24.99 1.94
C GLY A 66 -18.33 -24.21 3.05
N ASP A 67 -17.00 -24.07 2.99
CA ASP A 67 -16.19 -23.40 3.99
C ASP A 67 -15.21 -22.41 3.38
N LEU A 68 -14.77 -21.44 4.19
CA LEU A 68 -13.68 -20.54 3.84
C LEU A 68 -12.34 -21.16 4.23
N PRO A 69 -11.30 -20.99 3.39
CA PRO A 69 -9.96 -21.39 3.78
C PRO A 69 -9.46 -20.56 4.99
N PRO A 70 -8.47 -21.07 5.74
CA PRO A 70 -7.78 -20.31 6.77
C PRO A 70 -7.29 -18.95 6.26
N THR A 71 -7.19 -17.97 7.14
CA THR A 71 -6.93 -16.56 6.76
C THR A 71 -5.61 -16.33 6.04
N GLU A 72 -4.62 -17.19 6.28
CA GLU A 72 -3.31 -17.19 5.64
C GLU A 72 -3.32 -17.65 4.17
N PHE A 73 -4.43 -18.26 3.72
CA PHE A 73 -4.61 -18.71 2.34
C PHE A 73 -5.62 -17.81 1.61
N PRO A 74 -5.16 -16.75 0.93
CA PRO A 74 -6.05 -15.88 0.16
C PRO A 74 -6.78 -16.63 -0.96
N ILE A 75 -8.05 -16.25 -1.17
CA ILE A 75 -8.80 -16.63 -2.37
C ILE A 75 -8.42 -15.66 -3.48
N ARG A 76 -7.83 -16.19 -4.55
CA ARG A 76 -7.27 -15.46 -5.69
C ARG A 76 -8.23 -15.47 -6.87
N HIS A 77 -8.17 -14.43 -7.69
CA HIS A 77 -8.92 -14.32 -8.94
C HIS A 77 -8.06 -14.74 -10.13
N LEU A 78 -8.33 -15.91 -10.70
CA LEU A 78 -7.63 -16.41 -11.89
C LEU A 78 -7.89 -15.54 -13.14
N CYS A 79 -9.05 -14.86 -13.17
CA CYS A 79 -9.44 -13.95 -14.24
C CYS A 79 -8.89 -12.51 -14.10
N SER A 80 -8.13 -12.22 -13.03
CA SER A 80 -7.63 -10.87 -12.72
C SER A 80 -8.71 -9.76 -12.59
N ASN A 81 -9.97 -10.13 -12.39
CA ASN A 81 -11.10 -9.21 -12.18
C ASN A 81 -11.60 -9.28 -10.72
N PRO A 82 -11.28 -8.27 -9.87
CA PRO A 82 -11.64 -8.27 -8.45
C PRO A 82 -13.15 -8.28 -8.13
N ALA A 83 -13.99 -7.84 -9.07
CA ALA A 83 -15.44 -7.85 -8.92
C ALA A 83 -16.07 -9.21 -9.25
N CYS A 84 -15.31 -10.13 -9.85
CA CYS A 84 -15.80 -11.44 -10.26
C CYS A 84 -16.10 -12.33 -9.05
N CYS A 85 -17.26 -12.99 -9.11
CA CYS A 85 -17.81 -13.90 -8.12
C CYS A 85 -18.05 -15.31 -8.71
N ARG A 86 -17.51 -15.60 -9.90
CA ARG A 86 -17.64 -16.93 -10.52
C ARG A 86 -16.75 -17.94 -9.79
N PRO A 87 -17.28 -19.04 -9.23
CA PRO A 87 -16.49 -20.00 -8.45
C PRO A 87 -15.30 -20.58 -9.22
N ASP A 88 -15.50 -20.93 -10.50
CA ASP A 88 -14.42 -21.47 -11.37
C ASP A 88 -13.27 -20.47 -11.59
N HIS A 89 -13.49 -19.18 -11.34
CA HIS A 89 -12.47 -18.14 -11.47
C HIS A 89 -11.75 -17.86 -10.14
N LEU A 90 -12.07 -18.62 -9.08
CA LEU A 90 -11.52 -18.48 -7.74
C LEU A 90 -10.66 -19.68 -7.38
N ALA A 91 -9.47 -19.42 -6.83
CA ALA A 91 -8.59 -20.47 -6.33
C ALA A 91 -7.99 -20.07 -4.99
N VAL A 92 -7.90 -21.02 -4.06
CA VAL A 92 -7.11 -20.83 -2.83
C VAL A 92 -5.64 -20.88 -3.19
N GLY A 93 -4.85 -19.97 -2.65
CA GLY A 93 -3.41 -19.99 -2.83
C GLY A 93 -2.68 -19.33 -1.68
N THR A 94 -1.37 -19.23 -1.83
CA THR A 94 -0.48 -18.56 -0.89
C THR A 94 -0.36 -17.06 -1.19
N HIS A 95 0.17 -16.31 -0.22
CA HIS A 95 0.51 -14.91 -0.45
C HIS A 95 1.55 -14.70 -1.57
N ALA A 96 2.46 -15.66 -1.77
CA ALA A 96 3.44 -15.62 -2.85
C ALA A 96 2.75 -15.72 -4.22
N GLU A 97 1.86 -16.69 -4.39
CA GLU A 97 1.11 -16.86 -5.63
C GLU A 97 0.18 -15.66 -5.93
N ASN A 98 -0.44 -15.06 -4.91
CA ASN A 98 -1.23 -13.84 -5.06
C ASN A 98 -0.37 -12.62 -5.49
N ALA A 99 0.88 -12.56 -5.02
CA ALA A 99 1.84 -11.55 -5.48
C ALA A 99 2.23 -11.78 -6.95
N ASP A 100 2.43 -13.04 -7.35
CA ASP A 100 2.72 -13.41 -8.74
C ASP A 100 1.56 -13.06 -9.68
N ASP A 101 0.31 -13.29 -9.26
CA ASP A 101 -0.87 -12.88 -10.04
C ASP A 101 -0.92 -11.36 -10.24
N THR A 102 -0.51 -10.59 -9.22
CA THR A 102 -0.42 -9.12 -9.32
C THR A 102 0.66 -8.68 -10.30
N ILE A 103 1.79 -9.40 -10.34
CA ILE A 103 2.88 -9.17 -11.29
C ILE A 103 2.43 -9.51 -12.71
N LYS A 104 1.84 -10.71 -12.92
CA LYS A 104 1.33 -11.17 -14.21
C LYS A 104 0.27 -10.24 -14.78
N ALA A 105 -0.63 -9.75 -13.93
CA ALA A 105 -1.67 -8.80 -14.32
C ALA A 105 -1.16 -7.38 -14.59
N GLY A 106 0.14 -7.10 -14.41
CA GLY A 106 0.71 -5.75 -14.54
C GLY A 106 0.18 -4.75 -13.50
N ARG A 107 -0.54 -5.22 -12.48
CA ARG A 107 -1.19 -4.39 -11.44
C ARG A 107 -0.29 -4.03 -10.30
N ARG A 108 0.97 -4.51 -10.30
CA ARG A 108 1.95 -4.09 -9.31
C ARG A 108 2.22 -2.61 -9.50
N ARG A 109 1.60 -1.77 -8.65
CA ARG A 109 1.91 -0.34 -8.54
C ARG A 109 3.42 -0.22 -8.45
N SER A 110 4.06 0.37 -9.47
CA SER A 110 5.51 0.51 -9.48
C SER A 110 5.91 1.34 -8.25
N CYS A 111 6.35 0.66 -7.19
CA CYS A 111 6.83 1.30 -5.99
C CYS A 111 8.25 1.80 -6.27
N ARG A 112 8.35 2.86 -7.07
CA ARG A 112 9.57 3.45 -7.61
C ARG A 112 10.35 2.45 -8.49
N THR A 113 10.91 2.92 -9.60
CA THR A 113 11.91 2.14 -10.36
C THR A 113 12.93 1.51 -9.40
N PRO A 114 13.26 0.21 -9.48
CA PRO A 114 14.16 -0.46 -8.54
C PRO A 114 15.42 0.37 -8.24
N PHE A 115 15.91 0.36 -7.00
CA PHE A 115 17.05 1.20 -6.58
C PHE A 115 18.28 1.01 -7.50
N ALA A 116 18.55 -0.23 -7.92
CA ALA A 116 19.60 -0.56 -8.88
C ALA A 116 19.40 0.15 -10.22
N GLN A 117 18.19 0.11 -10.80
CA GLN A 117 17.86 0.80 -12.04
C GLN A 117 17.96 2.33 -11.90
N ARG A 118 17.62 2.90 -10.73
CA ARG A 118 17.82 4.34 -10.47
C ARG A 118 19.29 4.71 -10.40
N ARG A 119 20.13 3.86 -9.80
CA ARG A 119 21.58 4.05 -9.72
C ARG A 119 22.21 3.99 -11.10
N GLU A 120 21.84 2.99 -11.90
CA GLU A 120 22.30 2.81 -13.27
C GLU A 120 21.90 4.00 -14.16
N ARG A 121 20.63 4.43 -14.08
CA ARG A 121 20.17 5.66 -14.77
C ARG A 121 20.97 6.89 -14.35
N ALA A 122 21.29 7.04 -13.07
CA ALA A 122 22.10 8.16 -12.60
C ALA A 122 23.55 8.11 -13.09
N ALA A 123 24.15 6.91 -13.16
CA ALA A 123 25.46 6.71 -13.75
C ALA A 123 25.45 7.05 -15.25
N ALA A 124 24.44 6.57 -15.99
CA ALA A 124 24.27 6.85 -17.41
C ALA A 124 24.06 8.35 -17.69
N MET A 125 23.27 9.04 -16.87
CA MET A 125 23.10 10.51 -16.97
C MET A 125 24.42 11.26 -16.78
N ARG A 126 25.31 10.80 -15.90
CA ARG A 126 26.64 11.43 -15.71
C ARG A 126 27.55 11.27 -16.93
N GLN A 127 27.45 10.14 -17.64
CA GLN A 127 28.30 9.84 -18.80
C GLN A 127 27.82 10.52 -20.09
N LEU A 128 26.52 10.78 -20.24
CA LEU A 128 25.96 11.24 -21.51
C LEU A 128 26.47 12.63 -21.96
N GLY A 129 26.80 13.53 -21.01
CA GLY A 129 27.10 14.92 -21.31
C GLY A 129 25.94 15.67 -22.00
N GLY A 130 26.10 16.95 -22.30
CA GLY A 130 25.11 17.74 -23.05
C GLY A 130 24.10 18.53 -22.20
N ARG A 131 23.01 18.99 -22.82
CA ARG A 131 22.01 19.85 -22.16
C ARG A 131 21.17 19.03 -21.17
N ILE A 132 20.96 19.58 -19.97
CA ILE A 132 20.17 18.91 -18.92
C ILE A 132 18.75 18.55 -19.38
N GLU A 133 18.15 19.38 -20.24
CA GLU A 133 16.82 19.15 -20.82
C GLU A 133 16.78 17.87 -21.65
N GLU A 134 17.77 17.66 -22.51
CA GLU A 134 17.89 16.49 -23.39
C GLU A 134 18.14 15.22 -22.58
N ILE A 135 19.04 15.31 -21.58
CA ILE A 135 19.30 14.22 -20.64
C ILE A 135 18.01 13.87 -19.88
N ALA A 136 17.29 14.86 -19.36
CA ALA A 136 16.07 14.65 -18.61
C ALA A 136 14.98 13.97 -19.45
N ALA A 137 14.78 14.43 -20.69
CA ALA A 137 13.85 13.84 -21.64
C ALA A 137 14.22 12.40 -21.98
N ARG A 138 15.50 12.15 -22.34
CA ARG A 138 16.00 10.80 -22.69
C ARG A 138 15.77 9.78 -21.58
N PHE A 139 15.96 10.19 -20.34
CA PHE A 139 15.79 9.31 -19.19
C PHE A 139 14.41 9.38 -18.57
N ASN A 140 13.46 10.17 -19.11
CA ASN A 140 12.15 10.42 -18.51
C ASN A 140 12.22 10.74 -17.00
N VAL A 141 13.00 11.78 -16.68
CA VAL A 141 13.13 12.34 -15.32
C VAL A 141 12.93 13.84 -15.34
N SER A 142 12.71 14.45 -14.17
CA SER A 142 12.72 15.91 -14.08
C SER A 142 14.10 16.49 -14.40
N GLN A 143 14.16 17.70 -14.97
CA GLN A 143 15.43 18.42 -15.19
C GLN A 143 16.24 18.58 -13.90
N SER A 144 15.57 18.80 -12.76
CA SER A 144 16.19 18.87 -11.44
C SER A 144 16.84 17.55 -11.03
N THR A 145 16.21 16.42 -11.33
CA THR A 145 16.77 15.08 -11.10
C THR A 145 18.00 14.84 -11.95
N ALA A 146 17.92 15.13 -13.25
CA ALA A 146 19.05 15.02 -14.17
C ALA A 146 20.21 15.91 -13.73
N ARG A 147 19.94 17.18 -13.41
CA ARG A 147 20.95 18.14 -12.92
C ARG A 147 21.67 17.64 -11.66
N ARG A 148 20.94 17.13 -10.67
CA ARG A 148 21.54 16.62 -9.41
C ARG A 148 22.40 15.39 -9.66
N ALA A 149 21.95 14.49 -10.54
CA ALA A 149 22.72 13.30 -10.91
C ALA A 149 24.01 13.67 -11.67
N VAL A 150 23.90 14.50 -12.71
CA VAL A 150 25.02 14.99 -13.54
C VAL A 150 26.05 15.76 -12.70
N ARG A 151 25.60 16.62 -11.77
CA ARG A 151 26.49 17.37 -10.88
C ARG A 151 27.07 16.54 -9.73
N GLY A 152 26.78 15.24 -9.66
CA GLY A 152 27.27 14.38 -8.59
C GLY A 152 26.68 14.69 -7.20
N GLN A 153 25.56 15.41 -7.12
CA GLN A 153 24.93 15.81 -5.85
C GLN A 153 24.06 14.70 -5.21
N THR A 154 23.85 13.62 -5.94
CA THR A 154 23.16 12.40 -5.50
C THR A 154 24.02 11.21 -5.87
N TRP A 155 23.85 10.07 -5.20
CA TRP A 155 24.62 8.85 -5.44
C TRP A 155 26.11 9.02 -5.11
N ALA A 156 26.41 9.13 -3.81
CA ALA A 156 27.76 9.31 -3.26
C ALA A 156 28.74 8.20 -3.68
N GLN A 157 28.22 7.00 -3.95
CA GLN A 157 28.98 5.82 -4.34
C GLN A 157 29.38 5.78 -5.83
N LEU A 158 28.91 6.72 -6.66
CA LEU A 158 29.21 6.73 -8.10
C LEU A 158 30.41 7.65 -8.41
N PRO A 159 31.26 7.33 -9.40
CA PRO A 159 32.39 8.17 -9.80
C PRO A 159 31.98 9.62 -10.12
N GLY A 160 32.75 10.60 -9.62
CA GLY A 160 32.42 12.02 -9.76
C GLY A 160 31.32 12.53 -8.82
N ALA A 161 30.99 11.77 -7.77
CA ALA A 161 30.15 12.27 -6.70
C ALA A 161 30.84 13.45 -6.01
N ARG A 162 30.07 14.51 -5.73
CA ARG A 162 30.52 15.60 -4.86
C ARG A 162 30.25 15.19 -3.43
N ASP A 163 31.06 15.69 -2.51
CA ASP A 163 30.76 15.60 -1.09
C ASP A 163 29.34 16.10 -0.86
N ALA A 164 28.54 15.27 -0.21
CA ALA A 164 27.21 15.69 0.20
C ALA A 164 27.40 16.93 1.06
N LYS A 165 26.75 18.06 0.70
CA LYS A 165 26.58 19.13 1.69
C LYS A 165 25.99 18.45 2.92
N PRO A 166 26.58 18.61 4.12
CA PRO A 166 25.99 18.05 5.32
C PRO A 166 24.54 18.51 5.33
N ASN A 167 23.60 17.56 5.47
CA ASN A 167 22.23 17.94 5.75
C ASN A 167 22.31 18.89 6.94
N GLY A 168 21.78 20.11 6.78
CA GLY A 168 21.78 21.08 7.86
C GLY A 168 21.31 20.39 9.13
N GLU A 169 22.09 20.55 10.21
CA GLU A 169 21.82 19.85 11.45
C GLU A 169 20.36 20.10 11.85
N HIS A 170 19.54 19.06 11.78
CA HIS A 170 18.17 19.11 12.29
C HIS A 170 18.27 19.14 13.81
N LYS A 171 18.58 20.31 14.38
CA LYS A 171 18.62 20.51 15.83
C LYS A 171 17.26 20.15 16.38
N ARG A 172 17.18 19.01 17.06
CA ARG A 172 16.00 18.64 17.83
C ARG A 172 15.89 19.66 18.95
N LYS A 173 14.72 20.30 19.06
CA LYS A 173 14.47 21.32 20.09
C LYS A 173 14.60 20.79 21.53
N LEU A 174 14.50 19.46 21.70
CA LEU A 174 14.68 18.77 22.97
C LEU A 174 15.77 17.71 22.84
N THR A 175 16.63 17.65 23.85
CA THR A 175 17.61 16.59 24.11
C THR A 175 17.00 15.49 25.00
N LYS A 176 17.75 14.41 25.26
CA LYS A 176 17.28 13.36 26.18
C LYS A 176 17.24 13.88 27.62
N GLU A 177 18.17 14.76 27.95
CA GLU A 177 18.31 15.43 29.24
C GLU A 177 17.12 16.35 29.48
N ASP A 178 16.73 17.14 28.48
CA ASP A 178 15.53 17.99 28.54
C ASP A 178 14.27 17.15 28.76
N VAL A 179 14.16 15.98 28.11
CA VAL A 179 13.01 15.07 28.28
C VAL A 179 12.93 14.52 29.71
N ARG A 180 14.06 14.12 30.30
CA ARG A 180 14.10 13.67 31.71
C ARG A 180 13.72 14.81 32.65
N ALA A 181 14.24 16.02 32.42
CA ALA A 181 13.92 17.20 33.21
C ALA A 181 12.43 17.60 33.10
N ILE A 182 11.85 17.54 31.91
CA ILE A 182 10.42 17.81 31.67
C ILE A 182 9.54 16.81 32.45
N ARG A 183 9.91 15.53 32.48
CA ARG A 183 9.14 14.48 33.17
C ARG A 183 9.27 14.51 34.69
N ALA A 184 10.40 14.97 35.20
CA ALA A 184 10.64 15.13 36.63
C ALA A 184 10.08 16.46 37.18
N SER A 185 9.73 17.43 36.32
CA SER A 185 9.23 18.74 36.75
C SER A 185 7.77 18.67 37.23
N THR A 186 7.45 19.49 38.23
CA THR A 186 6.09 19.72 38.74
C THR A 186 5.40 20.93 38.11
N GLU A 187 6.10 21.65 37.24
CA GLU A 187 5.58 22.84 36.55
C GLU A 187 4.50 22.51 35.53
N THR A 188 3.72 23.51 35.14
CA THR A 188 2.68 23.32 34.14
C THR A 188 3.28 23.12 32.75
N ASN A 189 2.55 22.39 31.90
CA ASN A 189 2.93 22.19 30.50
C ASN A 189 3.14 23.51 29.73
N LYS A 190 2.49 24.60 30.15
CA LYS A 190 2.60 25.94 29.54
C LYS A 190 3.93 26.62 29.89
N GLU A 191 4.37 26.49 31.15
CA GLU A 191 5.65 27.03 31.63
C GLU A 191 6.82 26.28 31.00
N LEU A 192 6.75 24.94 30.98
CA LEU A 192 7.73 24.09 30.32
C LEU A 192 7.81 24.37 28.81
N ALA A 193 6.68 24.59 28.15
CA ALA A 193 6.65 24.93 26.73
C ALA A 193 7.40 26.24 26.44
N THR A 194 7.19 27.24 27.29
CA THR A 194 7.86 28.53 27.19
C THR A 194 9.36 28.38 27.40
N ARG A 195 9.78 27.63 28.43
CA ARG A 195 11.19 27.43 28.77
C ARG A 195 11.97 26.71 27.66
N TYR A 196 11.39 25.64 27.10
CA TYR A 196 12.08 24.81 26.10
C TYR A 196 11.81 25.24 24.65
N GLY A 197 11.07 26.34 24.42
CA GLY A 197 10.79 26.85 23.07
C GLY A 197 9.99 25.88 22.18
N VAL A 198 9.14 25.06 22.81
CA VAL A 198 8.27 24.06 22.18
C VAL A 198 6.80 24.35 22.50
N THR A 199 5.88 23.63 21.88
CA THR A 199 4.44 23.78 22.15
C THR A 199 4.05 23.04 23.42
N ALA A 200 3.01 23.52 24.13
CA ALA A 200 2.44 22.79 25.27
C ALA A 200 1.95 21.39 24.90
N ALA A 201 1.52 21.18 23.65
CA ALA A 201 1.18 19.87 23.10
C ALA A 201 2.41 18.94 22.99
N ALA A 202 3.58 19.48 22.60
CA ALA A 202 4.83 18.71 22.57
C ALA A 202 5.27 18.31 23.97
N ILE A 203 5.17 19.21 24.96
CA ILE A 203 5.41 18.90 26.37
C ILE A 203 4.44 17.82 26.85
N HIS A 204 3.14 17.98 26.62
CA HIS A 204 2.15 16.96 26.98
C HIS A 204 2.47 15.61 26.35
N ALA A 205 2.89 15.57 25.08
CA ALA A 205 3.29 14.33 24.42
C ALA A 205 4.56 13.70 25.01
N VAL A 206 5.47 14.49 25.57
CA VAL A 206 6.66 14.02 26.30
C VAL A 206 6.27 13.45 27.66
N VAL A 207 5.45 14.17 28.43
CA VAL A 207 4.96 13.80 29.77
C VAL A 207 4.08 12.54 29.69
N ALA A 208 3.13 12.51 28.76
CA ALA A 208 2.24 11.37 28.54
C ALA A 208 2.92 10.18 27.81
N ARG A 209 4.25 10.23 27.61
CA ARG A 209 5.05 9.22 26.89
C ARG A 209 4.52 8.85 25.51
N LYS A 210 3.76 9.73 24.85
CA LYS A 210 3.31 9.54 23.46
C LYS A 210 4.49 9.71 22.50
N SER A 211 5.42 10.60 22.85
CA SER A 211 6.72 10.83 22.21
C SER A 211 7.87 10.48 23.15
N TRP A 212 9.08 10.28 22.62
CA TRP A 212 10.28 9.93 23.41
C TRP A 212 10.09 8.70 24.31
N ARG A 213 9.43 7.66 23.78
CA ARG A 213 9.10 6.41 24.51
C ARG A 213 10.30 5.64 25.05
N HIS A 214 11.48 5.88 24.48
CA HIS A 214 12.74 5.18 24.78
C HIS A 214 13.63 5.92 25.78
N VAL A 215 13.24 7.14 26.17
CA VAL A 215 13.88 7.86 27.29
C VAL A 215 13.00 7.57 28.49
N ASP A 216 13.59 7.40 29.68
CA ASP A 216 12.85 7.12 30.92
C ASP A 216 12.22 8.39 31.54
#